data_AF-A0A553SUJ1-F1
#
_entry.id   AF-A0A553SUJ1-F1
#
_cell.length_a   1.000
_cell.length_b   1.000
_cell.length_c   1.000
_cell.angle_alpha   90.00
_cell.angle_beta   90.00
_cell.angle_gamma   90.00
#
_symmetry.space_group_name_H-M   'P 1'
#
loop_
_entity.id
_entity.type
_entity.pdbx_description
1 polymer ?
#
loop_
_entity_poly.entity_id
_entity_poly.type
_entity_poly.pdbx_seq_one_letter_code
_entity_poly.pdbx_strand_id
1 'polypeptide(L)'
;MRLNAEYLKQLPAIDKKEADKLAAEALKELNKKIIVLDDDPTGVQTVNNISVFTDWSEEAIEAGFQEAASMFFILTNSRGLTEKETEAVHREIAENILAVATKLDKEFLIISRGDSTLRGHYPLETAVLRDTLEENSALKIDGEVILPYFKEGGRFTLNNIHYVQTGTKLVPAGETEFAKDRTFGYSSSHLGEWVEEKSNGDYLAKNTLYISIEQLRAMEVEAIAEQLTNVQDFNKIVVNAADEADVKVFTAALVKAIQSGKNFLFRTAAALPKVIGGVQDKGLLTRKELVNEETTNGGLIIVGSHVKKTTEQLEKLQELSTIEFIEFNTNLVLEPDKFKEECERVIETVEDFITSGRTVAVYTSRKRLDLGENKKEEELKLSVSISDAVTSIVTKLKVRPNFLVAKGGITSSDVGTKGLAVKRATVAGQIRPGIPVWITGEESKYPGMSYVIFPGNVGSVDDLKTVVELLSSKD
;
A
#
# COMPACT_ATOMS: atom_id res chain seq x y z
N MET A 1 21.37 6.84 -14.47
CA MET A 1 21.54 8.30 -14.68
C MET A 1 20.34 9.03 -14.10
N ARG A 2 20.56 10.08 -13.29
CA ARG A 2 19.49 10.95 -12.79
C ARG A 2 18.94 11.82 -13.91
N LEU A 3 17.62 11.99 -13.96
CA LEU A 3 16.94 12.83 -14.96
C LEU A 3 16.32 14.06 -14.29
N ASN A 4 16.04 15.09 -15.07
CA ASN A 4 15.15 16.17 -14.64
C ASN A 4 13.70 15.72 -14.87
N ALA A 5 12.78 16.04 -13.96
CA ALA A 5 11.35 15.74 -14.10
C ALA A 5 10.74 16.33 -15.38
N GLU A 6 11.32 17.39 -15.95
CA GLU A 6 10.95 17.92 -17.27
C GLU A 6 11.13 16.92 -18.41
N TYR A 7 11.97 15.89 -18.24
CA TYR A 7 12.10 14.79 -19.20
C TYR A 7 10.75 14.10 -19.47
N LEU A 8 9.85 14.04 -18.49
CA LEU A 8 8.50 13.48 -18.66
C LEU A 8 7.68 14.22 -19.74
N LYS A 9 7.98 15.50 -20.00
CA LYS A 9 7.35 16.30 -21.05
C LYS A 9 7.93 16.04 -22.45
N GLN A 10 9.09 15.38 -22.53
CA GLN A 10 9.76 15.03 -23.79
C GLN A 10 9.32 13.66 -24.32
N LEU A 11 8.64 12.86 -23.49
CA LEU A 11 8.06 11.59 -23.90
C LEU A 11 7.02 11.79 -25.02
N PRO A 12 6.81 10.81 -25.90
CA PRO A 12 5.77 10.86 -26.93
C PRO A 12 4.41 11.26 -26.32
N ALA A 13 3.58 12.00 -27.03
CA ALA A 13 2.24 12.30 -26.54
C ALA A 13 1.39 11.02 -26.48
N ILE A 14 0.48 10.92 -25.52
CA ILE A 14 -0.51 9.84 -25.42
C ILE A 14 -1.92 10.41 -25.49
N ASP A 15 -2.77 9.81 -26.32
CA ASP A 15 -4.20 10.13 -26.35
C ASP A 15 -4.89 9.50 -25.13
N LYS A 16 -5.10 10.32 -24.09
CA LYS A 16 -5.70 9.87 -22.84
C LYS A 16 -7.15 9.40 -23.02
N LYS A 17 -7.90 10.03 -23.93
CA LYS A 17 -9.30 9.66 -24.16
C LYS A 17 -9.40 8.30 -24.83
N GLU A 18 -8.53 8.04 -25.80
CA GLU A 18 -8.49 6.73 -26.43
C GLU A 18 -7.99 5.65 -25.47
N ALA A 19 -6.99 5.95 -24.63
CA ALA A 19 -6.54 5.03 -23.57
C ALA A 19 -7.66 4.68 -22.59
N ASP A 20 -8.47 5.66 -22.16
CA ASP A 20 -9.63 5.45 -21.30
C ASP A 20 -10.66 4.52 -21.97
N LYS A 21 -10.96 4.76 -23.24
CA LYS A 21 -11.89 3.95 -24.02
C LYS A 21 -11.40 2.52 -24.19
N LEU A 22 -10.14 2.32 -24.57
CA LEU A 22 -9.52 1.00 -24.74
C LEU A 22 -9.58 0.18 -23.45
N ALA A 23 -9.21 0.78 -22.31
CA ALA A 23 -9.30 0.12 -21.02
C ALA A 23 -10.75 -0.21 -20.65
N ALA A 24 -11.68 0.75 -20.78
CA ALA A 24 -13.08 0.52 -20.44
C ALA A 24 -13.75 -0.56 -21.30
N GLU A 25 -13.40 -0.65 -22.59
CA GLU A 25 -13.88 -1.71 -23.48
C GLU A 25 -13.31 -3.07 -23.10
N ALA A 26 -12.00 -3.15 -22.86
CA ALA A 26 -11.35 -4.38 -22.44
C ALA A 26 -11.89 -4.93 -21.12
N LEU A 27 -12.06 -4.07 -20.11
CA LEU A 27 -12.50 -4.50 -18.77
C LEU A 27 -13.89 -5.14 -18.73
N LYS A 28 -14.76 -4.87 -19.71
CA LYS A 28 -16.06 -5.55 -19.83
C LYS A 28 -15.90 -7.05 -20.06
N GLU A 29 -14.79 -7.44 -20.66
CA GLU A 29 -14.52 -8.80 -21.07
C GLU A 29 -13.62 -9.58 -20.10
N LEU A 30 -13.08 -8.92 -19.07
CA LEU A 30 -12.13 -9.55 -18.14
C LEU A 30 -12.79 -10.67 -17.32
N ASN A 31 -14.06 -10.49 -16.91
CA ASN A 31 -14.89 -11.45 -16.16
C ASN A 31 -14.16 -12.29 -15.08
N LYS A 32 -13.24 -11.66 -14.34
CA LYS A 32 -12.49 -12.29 -13.24
C LYS A 32 -12.64 -11.48 -11.96
N LYS A 33 -12.68 -12.16 -10.82
CA LYS A 33 -12.57 -11.51 -9.51
C LYS A 33 -11.12 -11.16 -9.22
N ILE A 34 -10.83 -9.93 -8.85
CA ILE A 34 -9.46 -9.46 -8.59
C ILE A 34 -9.25 -9.43 -7.08
N ILE A 35 -8.24 -10.16 -6.61
CA ILE A 35 -7.82 -10.19 -5.21
C ILE A 35 -6.46 -9.49 -5.13
N VAL A 36 -6.41 -8.36 -4.44
CA VAL A 36 -5.16 -7.63 -4.25
C VAL A 36 -4.59 -7.95 -2.88
N LEU A 37 -3.41 -8.55 -2.84
CA LEU A 37 -2.66 -8.79 -1.62
C LEU A 37 -1.72 -7.62 -1.38
N ASP A 38 -1.97 -6.84 -0.33
CA ASP A 38 -1.22 -5.62 -0.02
C ASP A 38 -0.19 -5.87 1.08
N ASP A 39 1.09 -5.64 0.77
CA ASP A 39 2.21 -5.90 1.67
C ASP A 39 2.33 -4.89 2.83
N ASP A 40 1.56 -3.80 2.80
CA ASP A 40 1.51 -2.70 3.77
C ASP A 40 0.12 -2.01 3.71
N PRO A 41 -0.48 -1.59 4.83
CA PRO A 41 -1.82 -0.94 4.89
C PRO A 41 -1.96 0.32 4.03
N THR A 42 -0.83 0.91 3.62
CA THR A 42 -0.81 2.14 2.85
C THR A 42 -1.15 1.94 1.38
N GLY A 43 -1.27 0.72 0.84
CA GLY A 43 -1.31 0.50 -0.60
C GLY A 43 -2.61 0.78 -1.35
N VAL A 44 -3.70 0.99 -0.62
CA VAL A 44 -5.02 1.33 -1.17
C VAL A 44 -5.15 2.78 -1.67
N GLN A 45 -4.03 3.41 -2.01
CA GLN A 45 -3.91 4.85 -2.23
C GLN A 45 -4.83 5.33 -3.34
N THR A 46 -4.86 4.62 -4.46
CA THR A 46 -5.46 5.07 -5.72
C THR A 46 -6.88 4.56 -5.94
N VAL A 47 -7.43 3.78 -4.99
CA VAL A 47 -8.76 3.18 -5.11
C VAL A 47 -9.79 3.86 -4.20
N ASN A 48 -11.07 3.67 -4.49
CA ASN A 48 -12.18 4.15 -3.69
C ASN A 48 -13.39 3.21 -3.85
N ASN A 49 -14.23 3.14 -2.83
CA ASN A 49 -15.39 2.25 -2.74
C ASN A 49 -15.04 0.77 -2.94
N ILE A 50 -13.83 0.38 -2.52
CA ILE A 50 -13.34 -1.00 -2.54
C ILE A 50 -13.15 -1.48 -1.10
N SER A 51 -13.49 -2.73 -0.82
CA SER A 51 -13.29 -3.33 0.49
C SER A 51 -11.83 -3.74 0.72
N VAL A 52 -11.39 -3.57 1.96
CA VAL A 52 -10.13 -4.08 2.49
C VAL A 52 -10.44 -5.02 3.63
N PHE A 53 -10.01 -6.26 3.49
CA PHE A 53 -10.05 -7.27 4.53
C PHE A 53 -8.70 -7.35 5.21
N THR A 54 -8.70 -7.55 6.52
CA THR A 54 -7.46 -7.68 7.32
C THR A 54 -7.29 -9.10 7.87
N ASP A 55 -8.13 -10.02 7.42
CA ASP A 55 -7.99 -11.46 7.61
C ASP A 55 -8.23 -12.16 6.26
N TRP A 56 -7.76 -13.39 6.16
CA TRP A 56 -7.79 -14.19 4.93
C TRP A 56 -8.42 -15.56 5.17
N SER A 57 -9.36 -15.63 6.11
CA SER A 57 -10.22 -16.80 6.28
C SER A 57 -11.01 -17.09 5.00
N GLU A 58 -11.41 -18.35 4.79
CA GLU A 58 -12.31 -18.71 3.69
C GLU A 58 -13.59 -17.87 3.73
N GLU A 59 -14.12 -17.56 4.93
CA GLU A 59 -15.31 -16.73 5.10
C GLU A 59 -15.10 -15.28 4.64
N ALA A 60 -13.96 -14.66 4.97
CA ALA A 60 -13.65 -13.30 4.55
C ALA A 60 -13.41 -13.22 3.04
N ILE A 61 -12.69 -14.20 2.48
CA ILE A 61 -12.45 -14.30 1.04
C ILE A 61 -13.78 -14.53 0.31
N GLU A 62 -14.64 -15.43 0.78
CA GLU A 62 -15.97 -15.66 0.22
C GLU A 62 -16.82 -14.39 0.25
N ALA A 63 -16.81 -13.64 1.35
CA ALA A 63 -17.49 -12.34 1.44
C ALA A 63 -16.97 -11.38 0.35
N GLY A 64 -15.65 -11.27 0.18
CA GLY A 64 -15.04 -10.49 -0.90
C GLY A 64 -15.48 -10.96 -2.30
N PHE A 65 -15.53 -12.27 -2.53
CA PHE A 65 -15.99 -12.87 -3.79
C PHE A 65 -17.46 -12.58 -4.12
N GLN A 66 -18.29 -12.37 -3.10
CA GLN A 66 -19.71 -12.06 -3.22
C GLN A 66 -20.00 -10.56 -3.43
N GLU A 67 -19.04 -9.68 -3.14
CA GLU A 67 -19.21 -8.25 -3.39
C GLU A 67 -19.45 -7.95 -4.88
N ALA A 68 -20.24 -6.90 -5.18
CA ALA A 68 -20.51 -6.46 -6.54
C ALA A 68 -19.28 -5.84 -7.22
N ALA A 69 -18.36 -5.26 -6.46
CA ALA A 69 -17.10 -4.76 -6.98
C ALA A 69 -16.28 -5.91 -7.59
N SER A 70 -15.63 -5.68 -8.73
CA SER A 70 -14.75 -6.67 -9.38
C SER A 70 -13.50 -6.99 -8.56
N MET A 71 -13.20 -6.19 -7.54
CA MET A 71 -11.96 -6.24 -6.80
C MET A 71 -12.18 -6.05 -5.29
N PHE A 72 -11.37 -6.72 -4.48
CA PHE A 72 -11.19 -6.42 -3.06
C PHE A 72 -9.72 -6.61 -2.65
N PHE A 73 -9.33 -6.01 -1.54
CA PHE A 73 -7.99 -6.08 -0.99
C PHE A 73 -7.95 -7.01 0.22
N ILE A 74 -6.85 -7.73 0.39
CA ILE A 74 -6.46 -8.41 1.61
C ILE A 74 -5.16 -7.75 2.07
N LEU A 75 -5.19 -7.13 3.24
CA LEU A 75 -4.00 -6.59 3.88
C LEU A 75 -3.21 -7.74 4.53
N THR A 76 -2.10 -8.13 3.91
CA THR A 76 -1.21 -9.17 4.45
C THR A 76 -0.23 -8.57 5.46
N ASN A 77 0.15 -7.30 5.26
CA ASN A 77 1.20 -6.62 6.02
C ASN A 77 2.51 -7.44 6.06
N SER A 78 2.78 -8.21 5.00
CA SER A 78 3.89 -9.16 4.90
C SER A 78 5.26 -8.50 5.06
N ARG A 79 5.40 -7.20 4.75
CA ARG A 79 6.64 -6.45 5.01
C ARG A 79 7.05 -6.41 6.49
N GLY A 80 6.09 -6.57 7.40
CA GLY A 80 6.33 -6.68 8.83
C GLY A 80 6.66 -8.09 9.31
N LEU A 81 6.58 -9.09 8.43
CA LEU A 81 6.77 -10.51 8.74
C LEU A 81 8.17 -10.99 8.35
N THR A 82 8.59 -12.11 8.93
CA THR A 82 9.76 -12.86 8.46
C THR A 82 9.48 -13.57 7.13
N GLU A 83 10.50 -14.04 6.44
CA GLU A 83 10.33 -14.82 5.20
C GLU A 83 9.48 -16.07 5.41
N LYS A 84 9.72 -16.81 6.50
CA LYS A 84 8.96 -18.03 6.84
C LYS A 84 7.48 -17.75 7.13
N GLU A 85 7.19 -16.68 7.87
CA GLU A 85 5.81 -16.25 8.12
C GLU A 85 5.14 -15.77 6.82
N THR A 86 5.88 -15.05 5.98
CA THR A 86 5.40 -14.58 4.68
C THR A 86 5.03 -15.75 3.77
N GLU A 87 5.88 -16.78 3.70
CA GLU A 87 5.59 -18.01 2.95
C GLU A 87 4.32 -18.68 3.47
N ALA A 88 4.22 -18.88 4.78
CA ALA A 88 3.05 -19.53 5.38
C ALA A 88 1.74 -18.78 5.09
N VAL A 89 1.75 -17.45 5.28
CA VAL A 89 0.59 -16.59 5.01
C VAL A 89 0.20 -16.60 3.53
N HIS A 90 1.16 -16.48 2.60
CA HIS A 90 0.83 -16.47 1.18
C HIS A 90 0.35 -17.82 0.66
N ARG A 91 0.87 -18.92 1.22
CA ARG A 91 0.38 -20.27 0.94
C ARG A 91 -1.07 -20.44 1.40
N GLU A 92 -1.36 -20.10 2.66
CA GLU A 92 -2.72 -20.13 3.21
C GLU A 92 -3.69 -19.27 2.39
N ILE A 93 -3.30 -18.05 2.04
CA ILE A 93 -4.12 -17.17 1.20
C ILE A 93 -4.41 -17.80 -0.16
N ALA A 94 -3.40 -18.37 -0.84
CA ALA A 94 -3.59 -19.01 -2.15
C ALA A 94 -4.51 -20.23 -2.06
N GLU A 95 -4.34 -21.08 -1.04
CA GLU A 95 -5.20 -22.23 -0.77
C GLU A 95 -6.65 -21.80 -0.53
N ASN A 96 -6.87 -20.81 0.33
CA ASN A 96 -8.22 -20.33 0.65
C ASN A 96 -8.89 -19.62 -0.55
N ILE A 97 -8.13 -18.83 -1.33
CA ILE A 97 -8.64 -18.24 -2.57
C ILE A 97 -9.07 -19.34 -3.54
N LEU A 98 -8.25 -20.38 -3.73
CA LEU A 98 -8.57 -21.47 -4.62
C LEU A 98 -9.80 -22.26 -4.16
N ALA A 99 -9.92 -22.53 -2.85
CA ALA A 99 -11.07 -23.21 -2.26
C ALA A 99 -12.36 -22.42 -2.49
N VAL A 100 -12.36 -21.12 -2.20
CA VAL A 100 -13.51 -20.23 -2.39
C VAL A 100 -13.86 -20.06 -3.88
N ALA A 101 -12.86 -19.84 -4.73
CA ALA A 101 -13.05 -19.70 -6.17
C ALA A 101 -13.70 -20.95 -6.78
N THR A 102 -13.24 -22.13 -6.37
CA THR A 102 -13.81 -23.43 -6.80
C THR A 102 -15.23 -23.60 -6.28
N LYS A 103 -15.47 -23.28 -4.99
CA LYS A 103 -16.81 -23.34 -4.38
C LYS A 103 -17.82 -22.46 -5.09
N LEU A 104 -17.40 -21.28 -5.55
CA LEU A 104 -18.27 -20.28 -6.19
C LEU A 104 -18.29 -20.36 -7.71
N ASP A 105 -17.52 -21.26 -8.32
CA ASP A 105 -17.31 -21.37 -9.78
C ASP A 105 -16.96 -20.01 -10.42
N LYS A 106 -15.97 -19.32 -9.83
CA LYS A 106 -15.52 -18.00 -10.28
C LYS A 106 -14.03 -18.01 -10.60
N GLU A 107 -13.70 -17.53 -11.79
CA GLU A 107 -12.31 -17.25 -12.14
C GLU A 107 -11.79 -15.99 -11.43
N PHE A 108 -10.48 -15.94 -11.22
CA PHE A 108 -9.85 -14.87 -10.46
C PHE A 108 -8.48 -14.46 -11.00
N LEU A 109 -7.99 -13.32 -10.50
CA LEU A 109 -6.61 -12.85 -10.62
C LEU A 109 -6.09 -12.45 -9.24
N ILE A 110 -4.83 -12.75 -8.96
CA ILE A 110 -4.16 -12.30 -7.74
C ILE A 110 -3.12 -11.26 -8.09
N ILE A 111 -3.22 -10.08 -7.48
CA ILE A 111 -2.22 -9.02 -7.59
C ILE A 111 -1.42 -8.96 -6.30
N SER A 112 -0.12 -9.27 -6.34
CA SER A 112 0.81 -8.96 -5.25
C SER A 112 1.19 -7.48 -5.36
N ARG A 113 0.52 -6.65 -4.58
CA ARG A 113 0.81 -5.22 -4.53
C ARG A 113 1.91 -4.98 -3.50
N GLY A 114 3.01 -4.42 -3.97
CA GLY A 114 4.18 -4.12 -3.19
C GLY A 114 4.48 -2.62 -3.08
N ASP A 115 5.57 -2.33 -2.37
CA ASP A 115 6.10 -0.98 -2.30
C ASP A 115 6.55 -0.47 -3.69
N SER A 116 6.04 0.70 -4.07
CA SER A 116 6.47 1.42 -5.28
C SER A 116 7.98 1.71 -5.31
N THR A 117 8.69 1.66 -4.18
CA THR A 117 10.16 1.73 -4.13
C THR A 117 10.87 0.38 -4.11
N LEU A 118 10.22 -0.67 -4.63
CA LEU A 118 10.76 -2.00 -4.89
C LEU A 118 11.15 -2.84 -3.66
N ARG A 119 10.77 -2.40 -2.46
CA ARG A 119 10.98 -3.15 -1.22
C ARG A 119 9.88 -4.20 -1.02
N GLY A 120 10.16 -5.17 -0.16
CA GLY A 120 9.27 -6.28 0.18
C GLY A 120 9.93 -7.64 -0.07
N HIS A 121 9.20 -8.69 0.23
CA HIS A 121 9.66 -10.08 0.11
C HIS A 121 9.60 -10.58 -1.35
N TYR A 122 9.92 -9.73 -2.31
CA TYR A 122 10.06 -10.17 -3.71
C TYR A 122 11.38 -10.94 -3.90
N PRO A 123 11.38 -12.08 -4.61
CA PRO A 123 10.27 -12.72 -5.33
C PRO A 123 9.46 -13.75 -4.54
N LEU A 124 9.75 -13.98 -3.26
CA LEU A 124 9.11 -15.00 -2.42
C LEU A 124 7.58 -14.93 -2.48
N GLU A 125 7.00 -13.74 -2.31
CA GLU A 125 5.54 -13.57 -2.27
C GLU A 125 4.85 -14.14 -3.52
N THR A 126 5.34 -13.80 -4.71
CA THR A 126 4.74 -14.24 -5.97
C THR A 126 5.14 -15.65 -6.36
N ALA A 127 6.33 -16.11 -5.96
CA ALA A 127 6.75 -17.50 -6.14
C ALA A 127 5.86 -18.46 -5.35
N VAL A 128 5.61 -18.17 -4.07
CA VAL A 128 4.75 -19.00 -3.21
C VAL A 128 3.31 -19.03 -3.73
N LEU A 129 2.77 -17.89 -4.18
CA LEU A 129 1.45 -17.84 -4.80
C LEU A 129 1.39 -18.73 -6.05
N ARG A 130 2.38 -18.63 -6.95
CA ARG A 130 2.45 -19.48 -8.15
C ARG A 130 2.49 -20.95 -7.76
N ASP A 131 3.48 -21.34 -6.96
CA ASP A 131 3.75 -22.74 -6.64
C ASP A 131 2.51 -23.38 -5.98
N THR A 132 1.89 -22.67 -5.04
CA THR A 132 0.68 -23.16 -4.35
C THR A 132 -0.50 -23.31 -5.31
N LEU A 133 -0.72 -22.35 -6.22
CA LEU A 133 -1.81 -22.42 -7.20
C LEU A 133 -1.60 -23.56 -8.21
N GLU A 134 -0.37 -23.75 -8.71
CA GLU A 134 -0.04 -24.79 -9.69
C GLU A 134 -0.01 -26.19 -9.05
N GLU A 135 0.37 -26.31 -7.77
CA GLU A 135 0.34 -27.57 -7.03
C GLU A 135 -1.09 -28.06 -6.74
N ASN A 136 -2.02 -27.14 -6.53
CA ASN A 136 -3.38 -27.45 -6.05
C ASN A 136 -4.47 -27.31 -7.13
N SER A 137 -4.13 -26.92 -8.36
CA SER A 137 -5.10 -26.74 -9.45
C SER A 137 -4.52 -27.04 -10.83
N ALA A 138 -5.36 -26.99 -11.86
CA ALA A 138 -4.91 -27.07 -13.25
C ALA A 138 -4.41 -25.72 -13.81
N LEU A 139 -4.43 -24.65 -13.00
CA LEU A 139 -3.92 -23.34 -13.40
C LEU A 139 -2.41 -23.44 -13.61
N LYS A 140 -1.93 -22.85 -14.71
CA LYS A 140 -0.50 -22.63 -14.96
C LYS A 140 -0.31 -21.13 -15.14
N ILE A 141 0.65 -20.54 -14.43
CA ILE A 141 0.97 -19.13 -14.53
C ILE A 141 2.04 -18.93 -15.59
N ASP A 142 1.67 -18.29 -16.70
CA ASP A 142 2.55 -18.08 -17.84
C ASP A 142 3.63 -17.03 -17.57
N GLY A 143 3.30 -15.97 -16.83
CA GLY A 143 4.21 -14.86 -16.61
C GLY A 143 3.93 -14.02 -15.37
N GLU A 144 4.90 -13.18 -15.04
CA GLU A 144 4.80 -12.20 -13.95
C GLU A 144 4.99 -10.78 -14.47
N VAL A 145 3.99 -9.92 -14.24
CA VAL A 145 4.03 -8.51 -14.63
C VAL A 145 4.61 -7.65 -13.51
N ILE A 146 5.69 -6.94 -13.81
CA ILE A 146 6.38 -5.98 -12.94
C ILE A 146 6.00 -4.56 -13.37
N LEU A 147 5.15 -3.91 -12.57
CA LEU A 147 4.62 -2.57 -12.84
C LEU A 147 4.58 -1.71 -11.55
N PRO A 148 5.73 -1.20 -11.08
CA PRO A 148 5.84 -0.42 -9.83
C PRO A 148 5.43 1.06 -9.98
N TYR A 149 4.71 1.42 -11.04
CA TYR A 149 4.30 2.80 -11.32
C TYR A 149 3.34 3.35 -10.26
N PHE A 150 3.63 4.55 -9.77
CA PHE A 150 2.77 5.26 -8.81
C PHE A 150 2.98 6.77 -8.90
N LYS A 151 2.06 7.46 -9.57
CA LYS A 151 2.15 8.88 -9.92
C LYS A 151 2.17 9.80 -8.72
N GLU A 152 1.30 9.59 -7.75
CA GLU A 152 1.16 10.42 -6.54
C GLU A 152 2.40 10.29 -5.66
N GLY A 153 3.08 9.15 -5.73
CA GLY A 153 4.40 8.97 -5.15
C GLY A 153 5.54 9.51 -6.01
N GLY A 154 5.32 9.90 -7.27
CA GLY A 154 6.40 10.27 -8.19
C GLY A 154 7.29 9.07 -8.56
N ARG A 155 6.70 7.89 -8.75
CA ARG A 155 7.40 6.66 -9.16
C ARG A 155 7.11 6.38 -10.62
N PHE A 156 8.17 6.34 -11.43
CA PHE A 156 8.11 6.26 -12.89
C PHE A 156 9.07 5.19 -13.39
N THR A 157 8.71 4.46 -14.45
CA THR A 157 9.62 3.52 -15.11
C THR A 157 9.86 4.01 -16.53
N LEU A 158 11.11 4.37 -16.84
CA LEU A 158 11.53 4.95 -18.12
C LEU A 158 12.75 4.19 -18.63
N ASN A 159 12.71 3.72 -19.88
CA ASN A 159 13.79 2.91 -20.47
C ASN A 159 14.21 1.76 -19.55
N ASN A 160 13.21 1.09 -18.97
CA ASN A 160 13.29 0.00 -18.00
C ASN A 160 13.94 0.37 -16.66
N ILE A 161 14.33 1.63 -16.45
CA ILE A 161 14.88 2.12 -15.18
C ILE A 161 13.73 2.67 -14.34
N HIS A 162 13.63 2.21 -13.10
CA HIS A 162 12.69 2.73 -12.12
C HIS A 162 13.27 3.95 -11.38
N TYR A 163 12.45 5.00 -11.28
CA TYR A 163 12.82 6.30 -10.75
C TYR A 163 11.91 6.71 -9.61
N VAL A 164 12.51 7.35 -8.60
CA VAL A 164 11.83 8.06 -7.53
C VAL A 164 12.05 9.56 -7.71
N GLN A 165 10.97 10.32 -7.76
CA GLN A 165 11.04 11.77 -7.88
C GLN A 165 11.37 12.41 -6.52
N THR A 166 12.44 13.21 -6.51
CA THR A 166 12.83 14.06 -5.37
C THR A 166 12.96 15.49 -5.85
N GLY A 167 11.97 16.32 -5.53
CA GLY A 167 11.86 17.68 -6.06
C GLY A 167 11.71 17.67 -7.58
N THR A 168 12.63 18.33 -8.29
CA THR A 168 12.65 18.40 -9.76
C THR A 168 13.50 17.29 -10.41
N LYS A 169 14.03 16.34 -9.64
CA LYS A 169 14.90 15.27 -10.15
C LYS A 169 14.21 13.92 -10.06
N LEU A 170 14.40 13.10 -11.08
CA LEU A 170 14.11 11.67 -11.07
C LEU A 170 15.41 10.94 -10.72
N VAL A 171 15.45 10.33 -9.54
CA VAL A 171 16.60 9.58 -9.01
C VAL A 171 16.37 8.09 -9.26
N PRO A 172 17.31 7.36 -9.89
CA PRO A 172 17.19 5.90 -10.03
C PRO A 172 16.97 5.24 -8.68
N ALA A 173 16.04 4.28 -8.60
CA ALA A 173 15.59 3.70 -7.34
C ALA A 173 16.74 3.13 -6.49
N GLY A 174 17.71 2.46 -7.12
CA GLY A 174 18.93 1.92 -6.51
C GLY A 174 19.88 2.96 -5.90
N GLU A 175 19.76 4.24 -6.29
CA GLU A 175 20.56 5.33 -5.71
C GLU A 175 19.87 6.01 -4.50
N THR A 176 18.62 5.65 -4.20
CA THR A 176 17.83 6.26 -3.13
C THR A 176 18.14 5.68 -1.77
N GLU A 177 17.65 6.31 -0.71
CA GLU A 177 17.69 5.74 0.64
C GLU A 177 16.89 4.42 0.77
N PHE A 178 15.89 4.19 -0.08
CA PHE A 178 15.05 2.98 -0.03
C PHE A 178 15.83 1.73 -0.46
N ALA A 179 16.75 1.86 -1.41
CA ALA A 179 17.65 0.78 -1.85
C ALA A 179 18.63 0.33 -0.76
N LYS A 180 18.89 1.20 0.24
CA LYS A 180 19.76 0.92 1.39
C LYS A 180 19.00 0.34 2.59
N ASP A 181 17.77 -0.10 2.37
CA ASP A 181 16.99 -0.79 3.39
C ASP A 181 17.75 -2.00 3.93
N ARG A 182 17.73 -2.20 5.26
CA ARG A 182 18.52 -3.26 5.91
C ARG A 182 17.99 -4.65 5.65
N THR A 183 16.71 -4.78 5.32
CA THR A 183 16.02 -6.05 5.09
C THR A 183 15.77 -6.26 3.61
N PHE A 184 15.29 -5.24 2.92
CA PHE A 184 14.84 -5.34 1.53
C PHE A 184 15.72 -4.59 0.53
N GLY A 185 16.99 -4.35 0.90
CA GLY A 185 17.94 -3.62 0.06
C GLY A 185 18.13 -4.24 -1.32
N TYR A 186 18.55 -3.39 -2.26
CA TYR A 186 18.86 -3.74 -3.63
C TYR A 186 19.79 -2.70 -4.25
N SER A 187 20.42 -3.00 -5.38
CA SER A 187 21.37 -2.10 -6.04
C SER A 187 20.89 -1.64 -7.42
N SER A 188 20.27 -2.54 -8.20
CA SER A 188 19.87 -2.18 -9.56
C SER A 188 18.62 -1.30 -9.60
N SER A 189 18.63 -0.37 -10.56
CA SER A 189 17.45 0.44 -10.90
C SER A 189 16.81 -0.02 -12.21
N HIS A 190 17.52 -0.79 -13.04
CA HIS A 190 16.95 -1.38 -14.24
C HIS A 190 16.11 -2.57 -13.83
N LEU A 191 14.80 -2.56 -14.10
CA LEU A 191 13.87 -3.52 -13.49
C LEU A 191 14.17 -4.97 -13.84
N GLY A 192 14.69 -5.28 -15.04
CA GLY A 192 15.11 -6.65 -15.36
C GLY A 192 16.36 -7.10 -14.60
N GLU A 193 17.30 -6.18 -14.34
CA GLU A 193 18.50 -6.49 -13.54
C GLU A 193 18.15 -6.55 -12.05
N TRP A 194 17.20 -5.73 -11.59
CA TRP A 194 16.63 -5.81 -10.25
C TRP A 194 15.92 -7.15 -10.04
N VAL A 195 15.16 -7.63 -11.04
CA VAL A 195 14.57 -8.98 -10.97
C VAL A 195 15.66 -10.04 -10.86
N GLU A 196 16.69 -10.00 -11.70
CA GLU A 196 17.81 -10.95 -11.66
C GLU A 196 18.57 -10.92 -10.32
N GLU A 197 18.81 -9.72 -9.77
CA GLU A 197 19.40 -9.51 -8.45
C GLU A 197 18.53 -10.15 -7.35
N LYS A 198 17.23 -9.84 -7.33
CA LYS A 198 16.31 -10.31 -6.28
C LYS A 198 15.99 -11.79 -6.37
N SER A 199 16.02 -12.36 -7.58
CA SER A 199 15.80 -13.79 -7.80
C SER A 199 17.09 -14.62 -7.77
N ASN A 200 18.23 -14.03 -7.38
CA ASN A 200 19.53 -14.71 -7.38
C ASN A 200 19.88 -15.39 -8.72
N GLY A 201 19.47 -14.80 -9.85
CA GLY A 201 19.75 -15.32 -11.19
C GLY A 201 18.73 -16.31 -11.76
N ASP A 202 17.68 -16.70 -11.01
CA ASP A 202 16.63 -17.60 -11.52
C ASP A 202 15.90 -17.02 -12.76
N TYR A 203 15.73 -15.70 -12.80
CA TYR A 203 15.19 -14.98 -13.96
C TYR A 203 16.20 -13.94 -14.44
N LEU A 204 16.72 -14.13 -15.65
CA LEU A 204 17.76 -13.27 -16.20
C LEU A 204 17.17 -12.03 -16.88
N ALA A 205 17.81 -10.87 -16.71
CA ALA A 205 17.38 -9.60 -17.31
C ALA A 205 17.26 -9.68 -18.84
N LYS A 206 18.16 -10.44 -19.49
CA LYS A 206 18.16 -10.64 -20.94
C LYS A 206 16.95 -11.41 -21.48
N ASN A 207 16.27 -12.18 -20.63
CA ASN A 207 15.11 -12.99 -21.00
C ASN A 207 13.78 -12.28 -20.67
N THR A 208 13.84 -11.15 -19.95
CA THR A 208 12.67 -10.37 -19.56
C THR A 208 12.03 -9.72 -20.81
N LEU A 209 10.70 -9.78 -20.90
CA LEU A 209 9.94 -9.01 -21.88
C LEU A 209 9.80 -7.57 -21.38
N TYR A 210 10.08 -6.59 -22.25
CA TYR A 210 9.98 -5.17 -21.92
C TYR A 210 8.90 -4.51 -22.76
N ILE A 211 7.87 -3.99 -22.12
CA ILE A 211 6.85 -3.16 -22.77
C ILE A 211 7.28 -1.70 -22.62
N SER A 212 7.66 -1.09 -23.74
CA SER A 212 8.20 0.26 -23.81
C SER A 212 7.11 1.34 -23.75
N ILE A 213 7.48 2.56 -23.37
CA ILE A 213 6.55 3.71 -23.41
C ILE A 213 6.16 4.01 -24.86
N GLU A 214 7.07 3.82 -25.80
CA GLU A 214 6.86 4.06 -27.22
C GLU A 214 5.71 3.19 -27.74
N GLN A 215 5.73 1.88 -27.47
CA GLN A 215 4.64 0.96 -27.84
C GLN A 215 3.30 1.36 -27.19
N LEU A 216 3.32 1.70 -25.89
CA LEU A 216 2.12 2.08 -25.15
C LEU A 216 1.51 3.38 -25.70
N ARG A 217 2.34 4.37 -25.99
CA ARG A 217 1.87 5.67 -26.48
C ARG A 217 1.52 5.66 -27.97
N ALA A 218 2.06 4.70 -28.72
CA ALA A 218 1.63 4.38 -30.08
C ALA A 218 0.34 3.53 -30.13
N MET A 219 -0.25 3.17 -28.97
CA MET A 219 -1.47 2.37 -28.86
C MET A 219 -1.36 1.00 -29.53
N GLU A 220 -0.19 0.36 -29.48
CA GLU A 220 0.09 -0.93 -30.12
C GLU A 220 -0.52 -2.13 -29.35
N VAL A 221 -1.80 -2.03 -28.97
CA VAL A 221 -2.51 -2.99 -28.11
C VAL A 221 -2.41 -4.43 -28.64
N GLU A 222 -2.63 -4.64 -29.94
CA GLU A 222 -2.58 -6.00 -30.52
C GLU A 222 -1.17 -6.58 -30.51
N ALA A 223 -0.16 -5.79 -30.82
CA ALA A 223 1.23 -6.25 -30.83
C ALA A 223 1.72 -6.56 -29.41
N ILE A 224 1.34 -5.74 -28.42
CA ILE A 224 1.62 -6.01 -27.00
C ILE A 224 0.88 -7.28 -26.55
N ALA A 225 -0.38 -7.45 -26.93
CA ALA A 225 -1.13 -8.66 -26.61
C ALA A 225 -0.45 -9.91 -27.19
N GLU A 226 -0.02 -9.87 -28.45
CA GLU A 226 0.73 -10.96 -29.08
C GLU A 226 2.04 -11.27 -28.32
N GLN A 227 2.80 -10.25 -27.93
CA GLN A 227 4.00 -10.43 -27.09
C GLN A 227 3.66 -11.15 -25.77
N LEU A 228 2.58 -10.74 -25.10
CA LEU A 228 2.11 -11.36 -23.85
C LEU A 228 1.65 -12.82 -24.06
N THR A 229 1.01 -13.14 -25.19
CA THR A 229 0.62 -14.53 -25.51
C THR A 229 1.80 -15.46 -25.77
N ASN A 230 2.98 -14.93 -26.06
CA ASN A 230 4.19 -15.73 -26.24
C ASN A 230 4.96 -15.95 -24.92
N VAL A 231 4.56 -15.30 -23.82
CA VAL A 231 5.18 -15.50 -22.51
C VAL A 231 4.83 -16.89 -21.97
N GLN A 232 5.83 -17.57 -21.42
CA GLN A 232 5.73 -18.92 -20.85
C GLN A 232 6.67 -19.04 -19.63
N ASP A 233 6.49 -20.12 -18.87
CA ASP A 233 7.39 -20.54 -17.78
C ASP A 233 7.64 -19.47 -16.71
N PHE A 234 6.57 -18.76 -16.36
CA PHE A 234 6.56 -17.69 -15.36
C PHE A 234 7.56 -16.55 -15.65
N ASN A 235 7.87 -16.35 -16.93
CA ASN A 235 8.83 -15.34 -17.36
C ASN A 235 8.34 -13.92 -17.06
N LYS A 236 9.29 -12.99 -16.99
CA LYS A 236 9.12 -11.67 -16.40
C LYS A 236 8.77 -10.65 -17.46
N ILE A 237 7.83 -9.78 -17.14
CA ILE A 237 7.32 -8.74 -18.02
C ILE A 237 7.48 -7.40 -17.30
N VAL A 238 8.41 -6.58 -17.74
CA VAL A 238 8.60 -5.22 -17.22
C VAL A 238 7.78 -4.25 -18.05
N VAL A 239 6.89 -3.49 -17.39
CA VAL A 239 6.07 -2.47 -18.04
C VAL A 239 6.57 -1.09 -17.66
N ASN A 240 6.95 -0.32 -18.68
CA ASN A 240 7.32 1.08 -18.51
C ASN A 240 6.05 1.94 -18.38
N ALA A 241 6.08 2.95 -17.52
CA ALA A 241 4.94 3.83 -17.35
C ALA A 241 5.38 5.18 -16.76
N ALA A 242 4.80 6.23 -17.32
CA ALA A 242 5.00 7.61 -16.88
C ALA A 242 3.68 8.36 -16.61
N ASP A 243 2.58 7.94 -17.24
CA ASP A 243 1.22 8.41 -17.00
C ASP A 243 0.29 7.20 -16.80
N GLU A 244 -0.83 7.37 -16.10
CA GLU A 244 -1.83 6.32 -15.93
C GLU A 244 -2.40 5.85 -17.29
N ALA A 245 -2.41 6.72 -18.30
CA ALA A 245 -2.78 6.34 -19.66
C ALA A 245 -1.86 5.23 -20.22
N ASP A 246 -0.57 5.20 -19.88
CA ASP A 246 0.33 4.12 -20.28
C ASP A 246 -0.13 2.78 -19.67
N VAL A 247 -0.58 2.80 -18.40
CA VAL A 247 -1.13 1.62 -17.70
C VAL A 247 -2.45 1.17 -18.32
N LYS A 248 -3.33 2.10 -18.72
CA LYS A 248 -4.61 1.81 -19.39
C LYS A 248 -4.43 1.07 -20.72
N VAL A 249 -3.48 1.51 -21.54
CA VAL A 249 -3.15 0.83 -22.80
C VAL A 249 -2.61 -0.57 -22.53
N PHE A 250 -1.70 -0.71 -21.55
CA PHE A 250 -1.19 -2.02 -21.15
C PHE A 250 -2.31 -2.94 -20.66
N THR A 251 -3.24 -2.44 -19.82
CA THR A 251 -4.38 -3.21 -19.33
C THR A 251 -5.26 -3.72 -20.47
N ALA A 252 -5.50 -2.92 -21.53
CA ALA A 252 -6.25 -3.38 -22.69
C ALA A 252 -5.57 -4.57 -23.40
N ALA A 253 -4.24 -4.51 -23.57
CA ALA A 253 -3.47 -5.62 -24.15
C ALA A 253 -3.41 -6.85 -23.23
N LEU A 254 -3.26 -6.62 -21.92
CA LEU A 254 -3.26 -7.66 -20.89
C LEU A 254 -4.57 -8.44 -20.88
N VAL A 255 -5.72 -7.76 -20.92
CA VAL A 255 -7.02 -8.43 -20.94
C VAL A 255 -7.16 -9.31 -22.18
N LYS A 256 -6.74 -8.83 -23.37
CA LYS A 256 -6.73 -9.65 -24.59
C LYS A 256 -5.88 -10.92 -24.44
N ALA A 257 -4.69 -10.80 -23.84
CA ALA A 257 -3.85 -11.96 -23.56
C ALA A 257 -4.53 -12.94 -22.57
N ILE A 258 -5.17 -12.42 -21.53
CA ILE A 258 -5.94 -13.24 -20.57
C ILE A 258 -7.09 -13.97 -21.27
N GLN A 259 -7.85 -13.29 -22.13
CA GLN A 259 -8.93 -13.91 -22.91
C GLN A 259 -8.43 -14.98 -23.90
N SER A 260 -7.17 -14.92 -24.32
CA SER A 260 -6.54 -15.96 -25.13
C SER A 260 -6.10 -17.19 -24.32
N GLY A 261 -6.38 -17.21 -23.01
CA GLY A 261 -6.10 -18.34 -22.11
C GLY A 261 -4.84 -18.18 -21.28
N LYS A 262 -4.21 -16.99 -21.25
CA LYS A 262 -3.01 -16.73 -20.45
C LYS A 262 -3.34 -16.35 -19.00
N ASN A 263 -2.52 -16.84 -18.08
CA ASN A 263 -2.61 -16.48 -16.67
C ASN A 263 -1.34 -15.76 -16.22
N PHE A 264 -1.52 -14.67 -15.49
CA PHE A 264 -0.41 -13.85 -15.01
C PHE A 264 -0.53 -13.63 -13.50
N LEU A 265 0.62 -13.54 -12.83
CA LEU A 265 0.73 -12.89 -11.54
C LEU A 265 1.34 -11.50 -11.71
N PHE A 266 1.22 -10.67 -10.67
CA PHE A 266 1.55 -9.26 -10.75
C PHE A 266 2.35 -8.87 -9.52
N ARG A 267 3.50 -8.22 -9.72
CA ARG A 267 4.22 -7.44 -8.70
C ARG A 267 4.11 -5.96 -9.06
N THR A 268 3.22 -5.25 -8.39
CA THR A 268 2.85 -3.88 -8.82
C THR A 268 2.78 -2.90 -7.68
N ALA A 269 2.66 -1.61 -8.01
CA ALA A 269 2.32 -0.58 -7.05
C ALA A 269 0.81 -0.24 -7.15
N ALA A 270 0.42 1.01 -6.89
CA ALA A 270 -0.98 1.39 -6.73
C ALA A 270 -1.74 1.60 -8.07
N ALA A 271 -1.04 1.83 -9.19
CA ALA A 271 -1.72 2.20 -10.43
C ALA A 271 -2.47 1.03 -11.10
N LEU A 272 -1.86 -0.15 -11.21
CA LEU A 272 -2.50 -1.29 -11.87
C LEU A 272 -3.79 -1.72 -11.16
N PRO A 273 -3.84 -1.91 -9.82
CA PRO A 273 -5.09 -2.24 -9.12
C PRO A 273 -6.25 -1.31 -9.46
N LYS A 274 -6.01 0.01 -9.50
CA LYS A 274 -7.03 1.00 -9.87
C LYS A 274 -7.54 0.77 -11.29
N VAL A 275 -6.62 0.67 -12.25
CA VAL A 275 -6.97 0.56 -13.67
C VAL A 275 -7.66 -0.77 -13.96
N ILE A 276 -7.08 -1.91 -13.55
CA ILE A 276 -7.64 -3.23 -13.82
C ILE A 276 -8.93 -3.51 -13.03
N GLY A 277 -9.09 -2.90 -11.86
CA GLY A 277 -10.34 -2.93 -11.10
C GLY A 277 -11.45 -2.04 -11.67
N GLY A 278 -11.18 -1.25 -12.71
CA GLY A 278 -12.15 -0.31 -13.30
C GLY A 278 -12.55 0.82 -12.34
N VAL A 279 -11.70 1.14 -11.37
CA VAL A 279 -11.99 2.12 -10.32
C VAL A 279 -11.93 3.52 -10.91
N GLN A 280 -13.04 4.25 -10.79
CA GLN A 280 -13.17 5.60 -11.33
C GLN A 280 -12.37 6.62 -10.52
N ASP A 281 -11.95 7.68 -11.20
CA ASP A 281 -11.36 8.84 -10.54
C ASP A 281 -12.32 9.44 -9.52
N LYS A 282 -11.81 9.68 -8.31
CA LYS A 282 -12.52 10.39 -7.24
C LYS A 282 -11.68 11.59 -6.82
N GLY A 283 -12.35 12.73 -6.62
CA GLY A 283 -11.71 13.91 -6.06
C GLY A 283 -11.18 13.66 -4.64
N LEU A 284 -10.39 14.60 -4.13
CA LEU A 284 -9.94 14.53 -2.74
C LEU A 284 -11.15 14.63 -1.79
N LEU A 285 -11.14 13.80 -0.76
CA LEU A 285 -12.18 13.74 0.26
C LEU A 285 -12.25 15.06 1.02
N THR A 286 -13.48 15.52 1.21
CA THR A 286 -13.80 16.69 2.02
C THR A 286 -14.11 16.31 3.45
N ARG A 287 -14.05 17.27 4.38
CA ARG A 287 -14.48 17.05 5.78
C ARG A 287 -15.89 16.48 5.86
N LYS A 288 -16.83 16.99 5.05
CA LYS A 288 -18.24 16.57 5.05
C LYS A 288 -18.45 15.12 4.68
N GLU A 289 -17.54 14.53 3.90
CA GLU A 289 -17.57 13.11 3.54
C GLU A 289 -16.96 12.22 4.63
N LEU A 290 -16.13 12.78 5.51
CA LEU A 290 -15.34 12.03 6.49
C LEU A 290 -15.90 12.13 7.92
N VAL A 291 -16.54 13.25 8.26
CA VAL A 291 -17.09 13.52 9.58
C VAL A 291 -18.61 13.60 9.44
N ASN A 292 -19.25 12.42 9.47
CA ASN A 292 -20.69 12.28 9.25
C ASN A 292 -21.52 12.54 10.52
N GLU A 293 -20.91 12.34 11.69
CA GLU A 293 -21.52 12.60 12.99
C GLU A 293 -20.70 13.69 13.68
N GLU A 294 -21.28 14.88 13.86
CA GLU A 294 -20.65 15.93 14.64
C GLU A 294 -20.66 15.52 16.11
N THR A 295 -19.57 14.90 16.55
CA THR A 295 -19.33 14.66 17.97
C THR A 295 -18.75 15.93 18.60
N THR A 296 -19.00 16.15 19.89
CA THR A 296 -18.31 17.21 20.64
C THR A 296 -16.86 16.85 20.96
N ASN A 297 -16.43 15.64 20.61
CA ASN A 297 -15.12 15.09 20.96
C ASN A 297 -14.02 15.62 20.03
N GLY A 298 -12.78 15.62 20.53
CA GLY A 298 -11.60 15.93 19.73
C GLY A 298 -11.20 14.80 18.78
N GLY A 299 -10.29 15.10 17.85
CA GLY A 299 -9.62 14.09 17.02
C GLY A 299 -8.41 13.47 17.71
N LEU A 300 -7.96 12.32 17.21
CA LEU A 300 -6.73 11.65 17.66
C LEU A 300 -5.75 11.52 16.50
N ILE A 301 -4.49 11.90 16.73
CA ILE A 301 -3.37 11.68 15.80
C ILE A 301 -2.32 10.82 16.49
N ILE A 302 -1.90 9.73 15.86
CA ILE A 302 -0.85 8.83 16.34
C ILE A 302 0.35 8.88 15.39
N VAL A 303 1.52 9.27 15.90
CA VAL A 303 2.77 9.38 15.13
C VAL A 303 3.86 8.49 15.71
N GLY A 304 3.93 7.25 15.23
CA GLY A 304 4.86 6.24 15.77
C GLY A 304 6.25 6.21 15.14
N SER A 305 6.41 6.67 13.89
CA SER A 305 7.66 6.50 13.13
C SER A 305 8.72 7.59 13.39
N HIS A 306 10.00 7.21 13.29
CA HIS A 306 11.18 8.09 13.42
C HIS A 306 11.87 8.42 12.09
N VAL A 307 11.25 8.12 10.95
CA VAL A 307 11.85 8.51 9.65
C VAL A 307 11.84 10.02 9.48
N LYS A 308 12.89 10.55 8.86
CA LYS A 308 13.14 12.00 8.67
C LYS A 308 11.88 12.77 8.25
N LYS A 309 11.19 12.28 7.21
CA LYS A 309 9.97 12.91 6.68
C LYS A 309 8.81 12.94 7.67
N THR A 310 8.63 11.90 8.49
CA THR A 310 7.62 11.89 9.55
C THR A 310 7.95 12.91 10.64
N THR A 311 9.24 13.09 10.97
CA THR A 311 9.69 14.14 11.90
C THR A 311 9.40 15.53 11.35
N GLU A 312 9.78 15.80 10.09
CA GLU A 312 9.51 17.09 9.42
C GLU A 312 8.00 17.41 9.39
N GLN A 313 7.16 16.42 9.09
CA GLN A 313 5.70 16.58 9.09
C GLN A 313 5.12 16.78 10.50
N LEU A 314 5.70 16.16 11.53
CA LEU A 314 5.30 16.42 12.92
C LEU A 314 5.70 17.84 13.35
N GLU A 315 6.90 18.30 13.01
CA GLU A 315 7.35 19.67 13.32
C GLU A 315 6.40 20.71 12.69
N LYS A 316 5.92 20.46 11.46
CA LYS A 316 4.87 21.29 10.84
C LYS A 316 3.53 21.22 11.57
N LEU A 317 3.13 20.03 12.04
CA LEU A 317 1.91 19.88 12.83
C LEU A 317 1.99 20.67 14.16
N GLN A 318 3.16 20.69 14.81
CA GLN A 318 3.43 21.40 16.06
C GLN A 318 3.31 22.93 15.96
N GLU A 319 3.25 23.48 14.75
CA GLU A 319 2.94 24.90 14.55
C GLU A 319 1.46 25.23 14.90
N LEU A 320 0.59 24.22 15.05
CA LEU A 320 -0.83 24.41 15.37
C LEU A 320 -1.06 24.50 16.88
N SER A 321 -1.46 25.68 17.35
CA SER A 321 -1.81 25.92 18.77
C SER A 321 -3.15 25.30 19.20
N THR A 322 -3.92 24.77 18.27
CA THR A 322 -5.23 24.14 18.51
C THR A 322 -5.13 22.65 18.82
N ILE A 323 -3.93 22.07 18.80
CA ILE A 323 -3.67 20.65 19.04
C ILE A 323 -2.86 20.50 20.31
N GLU A 324 -3.28 19.58 21.16
CA GLU A 324 -2.55 19.18 22.35
C GLU A 324 -1.52 18.11 21.96
N PHE A 325 -0.27 18.28 22.37
CA PHE A 325 0.83 17.38 22.00
C PHE A 325 1.28 16.57 23.22
N ILE A 326 1.28 15.24 23.07
CA ILE A 326 1.72 14.32 24.12
C ILE A 326 2.87 13.48 23.58
N GLU A 327 4.06 13.67 24.14
CA GLU A 327 5.15 12.74 23.92
C GLU A 327 4.86 11.44 24.71
N PHE A 328 4.94 10.31 24.01
CA PHE A 328 4.95 8.98 24.59
C PHE A 328 6.40 8.53 24.76
N ASN A 329 6.87 8.44 26.00
CA ASN A 329 8.26 8.17 26.31
C ASN A 329 8.62 6.67 26.13
N THR A 330 8.90 6.30 24.88
CA THR A 330 9.26 4.93 24.49
C THR A 330 10.60 4.46 25.05
N ASN A 331 11.44 5.36 25.58
CA ASN A 331 12.71 4.96 26.21
C ASN A 331 12.50 4.14 27.49
N LEU A 332 11.32 4.26 28.11
CA LEU A 332 10.95 3.49 29.28
C LEU A 332 10.68 2.02 28.97
N VAL A 333 10.69 1.57 27.71
CA VAL A 333 10.43 0.17 27.32
C VAL A 333 11.37 -0.85 28.02
N LEU A 334 12.54 -0.40 28.48
CA LEU A 334 13.49 -1.21 29.25
C LEU A 334 13.13 -1.34 30.74
N GLU A 335 12.16 -0.56 31.22
CA GLU A 335 11.69 -0.47 32.60
C GLU A 335 10.18 -0.78 32.63
N PRO A 336 9.77 -2.06 32.64
CA PRO A 336 8.38 -2.46 32.39
C PRO A 336 7.32 -1.77 33.25
N ASP A 337 7.59 -1.59 34.55
CA ASP A 337 6.65 -0.91 35.47
C ASP A 337 6.47 0.56 35.10
N LYS A 338 7.56 1.29 34.81
CA LYS A 338 7.50 2.69 34.38
C LYS A 338 6.89 2.84 32.98
N PHE A 339 7.14 1.88 32.09
CA PHE A 339 6.54 1.89 30.76
C PHE A 339 5.02 1.73 30.84
N LYS A 340 4.55 0.87 31.75
CA LYS A 340 3.12 0.70 32.01
C LYS A 340 2.50 1.96 32.58
N GLU A 341 3.13 2.60 33.57
CA GLU A 341 2.68 3.89 34.13
C GLU A 341 2.61 4.97 33.05
N GLU A 342 3.60 5.04 32.16
CA GLU A 342 3.61 5.98 31.04
C GLU A 342 2.48 5.71 30.04
N CYS A 343 2.19 4.44 29.75
CA CYS A 343 1.04 4.09 28.91
C CYS A 343 -0.28 4.56 29.55
N GLU A 344 -0.47 4.30 30.85
CA GLU A 344 -1.66 4.70 31.60
C GLU A 344 -1.81 6.23 31.61
N ARG A 345 -0.72 6.97 31.92
CA ARG A 345 -0.69 8.44 31.87
C ARG A 345 -1.12 8.98 30.51
N VAL A 346 -0.56 8.44 29.42
CA VAL A 346 -0.88 8.90 28.06
C VAL A 346 -2.35 8.62 27.74
N ILE A 347 -2.87 7.44 28.06
CA ILE A 347 -4.28 7.10 27.81
C ILE A 347 -5.21 8.04 28.56
N GLU A 348 -5.02 8.24 29.87
CA GLU A 348 -5.85 9.13 30.69
C GLU A 348 -5.82 10.57 30.15
N THR A 349 -4.63 11.08 29.83
CA THR A 349 -4.48 12.43 29.28
C THR A 349 -5.16 12.58 27.92
N VAL A 350 -5.06 11.57 27.05
CA VAL A 350 -5.74 11.54 25.75
C VAL A 350 -7.26 11.52 25.91
N GLU A 351 -7.79 10.70 26.83
CA GLU A 351 -9.23 10.64 27.12
C GLU A 351 -9.77 11.99 27.60
N ASP A 352 -9.06 12.67 28.50
CA ASP A 352 -9.44 13.98 29.03
C ASP A 352 -9.48 15.06 27.94
N PHE A 353 -8.48 15.10 27.05
CA PHE A 353 -8.46 16.05 25.95
C PHE A 353 -9.58 15.78 24.94
N ILE A 354 -9.75 14.52 24.50
CA ILE A 354 -10.77 14.17 23.52
C ILE A 354 -12.17 14.46 24.07
N THR A 355 -12.45 14.09 25.33
CA THR A 355 -13.76 14.33 25.96
C THR A 355 -14.06 15.82 26.14
N SER A 356 -13.02 16.65 26.32
CA SER A 356 -13.14 18.12 26.36
C SER A 356 -13.20 18.78 24.97
N GLY A 357 -13.32 17.99 23.90
CA GLY A 357 -13.43 18.49 22.52
C GLY A 357 -12.13 18.99 21.92
N ARG A 358 -10.98 18.65 22.51
CA ARG A 358 -9.65 19.05 22.06
C ARG A 358 -8.97 17.93 21.30
N THR A 359 -8.47 18.26 20.11
CA THR A 359 -7.70 17.32 19.28
C THR A 359 -6.32 17.10 19.89
N VAL A 360 -5.88 15.84 19.94
CA VAL A 360 -4.62 15.44 20.56
C VAL A 360 -3.73 14.65 19.60
N ALA A 361 -2.45 14.99 19.58
CA ALA A 361 -1.42 14.27 18.84
C ALA A 361 -0.46 13.57 19.81
N VAL A 362 -0.46 12.24 19.76
CA VAL A 362 0.50 11.41 20.47
C VAL A 362 1.66 11.06 19.54
N TYR A 363 2.89 11.28 19.97
CA TYR A 363 4.08 10.93 19.20
C TYR A 363 5.13 10.22 20.06
N THR A 364 5.82 9.26 19.47
CA THR A 364 6.90 8.52 20.14
C THR A 364 8.17 9.37 20.28
N SER A 365 8.93 9.16 21.37
CA SER A 365 10.19 9.86 21.63
C SER A 365 11.18 9.76 20.48
N ARG A 366 11.77 10.89 20.06
CA ARG A 366 12.61 10.97 18.85
C ARG A 366 14.05 10.49 19.02
N LYS A 367 14.42 9.98 20.20
CA LYS A 367 15.73 9.36 20.43
C LYS A 367 15.65 7.88 20.09
N ARG A 368 16.51 7.43 19.16
CA ARG A 368 16.61 6.01 18.83
C ARG A 368 17.26 5.26 20.00
N LEU A 369 16.60 4.20 20.47
CA LEU A 369 17.21 3.20 21.33
C LEU A 369 18.15 2.35 20.46
N ASP A 370 19.45 2.51 20.64
CA ASP A 370 20.48 1.67 20.03
C ASP A 370 21.05 0.80 21.15
N LEU A 371 20.82 -0.51 21.06
CA LEU A 371 21.30 -1.46 22.07
C LEU A 371 22.76 -1.90 21.81
N GLY A 372 23.37 -1.48 20.70
CA GLY A 372 24.72 -1.84 20.28
C GLY A 372 24.76 -3.02 19.30
N GLU A 373 25.96 -3.28 18.78
CA GLU A 373 26.21 -4.39 17.84
C GLU A 373 25.91 -5.75 18.49
N ASN A 374 25.28 -6.66 17.74
CA ASN A 374 24.83 -8.02 18.14
C ASN A 374 23.51 -8.14 18.94
N LYS A 375 22.71 -7.07 19.08
CA LYS A 375 21.41 -7.13 19.77
C LYS A 375 20.17 -6.98 18.88
N LYS A 376 20.28 -7.31 17.60
CA LYS A 376 19.20 -7.14 16.59
C LYS A 376 17.87 -7.80 16.99
N GLU A 377 17.90 -8.97 17.62
CA GLU A 377 16.69 -9.66 18.07
C GLU A 377 16.04 -8.97 19.29
N GLU A 378 16.85 -8.46 20.21
CA GLU A 378 16.35 -7.65 21.35
C GLU A 378 15.75 -6.33 20.84
N GLU A 379 16.40 -5.66 19.88
CA GLU A 379 15.87 -4.43 19.25
C GLU A 379 14.53 -4.67 18.56
N LEU A 380 14.37 -5.80 17.88
CA LEU A 380 13.11 -6.17 17.25
C LEU A 380 12.01 -6.38 18.29
N LYS A 381 12.28 -7.14 19.36
CA LYS A 381 11.33 -7.35 20.46
C LYS A 381 10.91 -6.02 21.09
N LEU A 382 11.84 -5.08 21.29
CA LEU A 382 11.51 -3.75 21.80
C LEU A 382 10.66 -2.94 20.82
N SER A 383 10.96 -3.01 19.51
CA SER A 383 10.16 -2.34 18.50
C SER A 383 8.72 -2.87 18.47
N VAL A 384 8.53 -4.18 18.65
CA VAL A 384 7.19 -4.80 18.77
C VAL A 384 6.50 -4.30 20.03
N SER A 385 7.16 -4.33 21.20
CA SER A 385 6.59 -3.83 22.46
C SER A 385 6.19 -2.35 22.38
N ILE A 386 6.99 -1.51 21.70
CA ILE A 386 6.65 -0.11 21.46
C ILE A 386 5.43 0.02 20.56
N SER A 387 5.36 -0.76 19.46
CA SER A 387 4.22 -0.72 18.55
C SER A 387 2.93 -1.17 19.24
N ASP A 388 3.00 -2.24 20.03
CA ASP A 388 1.86 -2.74 20.80
C ASP A 388 1.41 -1.71 21.86
N ALA A 389 2.34 -1.00 22.49
CA ALA A 389 2.01 0.03 23.46
C ALA A 389 1.35 1.26 22.79
N VAL A 390 1.88 1.74 21.66
CA VAL A 390 1.25 2.81 20.86
C VAL A 390 -0.16 2.41 20.43
N THR A 391 -0.32 1.17 19.98
CA THR A 391 -1.61 0.60 19.60
C THR A 391 -2.56 0.49 20.79
N SER A 392 -2.01 0.19 21.97
CA SER A 392 -2.79 0.07 23.21
C SER A 392 -3.49 1.37 23.60
N ILE A 393 -2.96 2.52 23.18
CA ILE A 393 -3.62 3.81 23.37
C ILE A 393 -4.99 3.77 22.69
N VAL A 394 -5.05 3.30 21.44
CA VAL A 394 -6.29 3.20 20.69
C VAL A 394 -7.17 2.07 21.23
N THR A 395 -6.62 0.89 21.58
CA THR A 395 -7.45 -0.23 22.09
C THR A 395 -8.05 0.04 23.46
N LYS A 396 -7.38 0.80 24.33
CA LYS A 396 -7.85 1.10 25.69
C LYS A 396 -8.69 2.38 25.79
N LEU A 397 -8.62 3.26 24.79
CA LEU A 397 -9.42 4.49 24.75
C LEU A 397 -10.92 4.19 24.86
N LYS A 398 -11.62 4.73 25.85
CA LYS A 398 -13.05 4.49 26.06
C LYS A 398 -13.94 5.43 25.25
N VAL A 399 -13.39 6.58 24.87
CA VAL A 399 -14.10 7.62 24.11
C VAL A 399 -13.83 7.49 22.62
N ARG A 400 -14.87 7.65 21.79
CA ARG A 400 -14.72 7.68 20.33
C ARG A 400 -14.17 9.05 19.90
N PRO A 401 -12.99 9.13 19.28
CA PRO A 401 -12.50 10.39 18.70
C PRO A 401 -13.33 10.76 17.48
N ASN A 402 -13.36 12.05 17.14
CA ASN A 402 -14.10 12.54 15.97
C ASN A 402 -13.50 12.05 14.63
N PHE A 403 -12.19 11.85 14.62
CA PHE A 403 -11.44 11.25 13.53
C PHE A 403 -10.16 10.63 14.09
N LEU A 404 -9.58 9.67 13.37
CA LEU A 404 -8.28 9.09 13.70
C LEU A 404 -7.30 9.23 12.53
N VAL A 405 -6.11 9.77 12.80
CA VAL A 405 -4.99 9.81 11.84
C VAL A 405 -3.85 8.97 12.42
N ALA A 406 -3.36 7.98 11.68
CA ALA A 406 -2.12 7.30 12.03
C ALA A 406 -1.05 7.60 10.98
N LYS A 407 0.18 7.84 11.45
CA LYS A 407 1.32 8.19 10.61
C LYS A 407 2.44 7.15 10.68
N GLY A 408 2.76 6.59 9.52
CA GLY A 408 3.80 5.58 9.32
C GLY A 408 3.19 4.23 8.92
N GLY A 409 3.89 3.43 8.11
CA GLY A 409 3.35 2.17 7.58
C GLY A 409 2.95 1.19 8.68
N ILE A 410 3.90 0.79 9.53
CA ILE A 410 3.67 -0.15 10.65
C ILE A 410 2.63 0.43 11.64
N THR A 411 2.81 1.68 12.07
CA THR A 411 1.88 2.33 13.01
C THR A 411 0.46 2.37 12.46
N SER A 412 0.28 2.67 11.17
CA SER A 412 -1.05 2.70 10.58
C SER A 412 -1.63 1.29 10.41
N SER A 413 -0.78 0.28 10.25
CA SER A 413 -1.21 -1.12 10.19
C SER A 413 -1.77 -1.53 11.54
N ASP A 414 -0.95 -1.43 12.59
CA ASP A 414 -1.31 -1.89 13.92
C ASP A 414 -2.49 -1.09 14.49
N VAL A 415 -2.54 0.22 14.28
CA VAL A 415 -3.70 1.02 14.69
C VAL A 415 -4.99 0.57 13.98
N GLY A 416 -4.93 0.23 12.69
CA GLY A 416 -6.09 -0.25 11.95
C GLY A 416 -6.54 -1.65 12.37
N THR A 417 -5.61 -2.61 12.38
CA THR A 417 -5.93 -4.04 12.56
C THR A 417 -6.04 -4.46 14.02
N LYS A 418 -5.18 -3.94 14.91
CA LYS A 418 -5.17 -4.27 16.34
C LYS A 418 -5.88 -3.18 17.16
N GLY A 419 -5.59 -1.91 16.87
CA GLY A 419 -6.12 -0.75 17.59
C GLY A 419 -7.63 -0.61 17.46
N LEU A 420 -8.09 -0.56 16.22
CA LEU A 420 -9.49 -0.47 15.85
C LEU A 420 -10.16 -1.82 15.64
N ALA A 421 -9.41 -2.92 15.66
CA ALA A 421 -9.91 -4.28 15.42
C ALA A 421 -10.73 -4.39 14.12
N VAL A 422 -10.37 -3.59 13.10
CA VAL A 422 -10.99 -3.65 11.77
C VAL A 422 -10.73 -5.04 11.21
N LYS A 423 -11.77 -5.72 10.74
CA LYS A 423 -11.67 -6.91 9.89
C LYS A 423 -12.01 -6.60 8.45
N ARG A 424 -12.94 -5.65 8.26
CA ARG A 424 -13.36 -5.12 6.97
C ARG A 424 -13.47 -3.60 7.05
N ALA A 425 -12.87 -2.92 6.09
CA ALA A 425 -13.06 -1.50 5.87
C ALA A 425 -13.43 -1.21 4.41
N THR A 426 -14.08 -0.07 4.17
CA THR A 426 -14.26 0.46 2.81
C THR A 426 -13.27 1.59 2.59
N VAL A 427 -12.52 1.56 1.48
CA VAL A 427 -11.64 2.68 1.11
C VAL A 427 -12.52 3.85 0.63
N ALA A 428 -12.58 4.95 1.38
CA ALA A 428 -13.34 6.12 0.98
C ALA A 428 -12.74 6.84 -0.23
N GLY A 429 -11.41 6.74 -0.39
CA GLY A 429 -10.61 7.48 -1.36
C GLY A 429 -9.43 8.15 -0.67
N GLN A 430 -8.97 9.28 -1.21
CA GLN A 430 -7.81 10.01 -0.72
C GLN A 430 -8.20 11.34 -0.08
N ILE A 431 -7.69 11.66 1.11
CA ILE A 431 -7.81 13.02 1.70
C ILE A 431 -6.77 13.99 1.11
N ARG A 432 -5.64 13.43 0.67
CA ARG A 432 -4.55 14.10 -0.05
C ARG A 432 -3.93 13.11 -1.03
N PRO A 433 -3.23 13.58 -2.08
CA PRO A 433 -2.59 12.68 -3.05
C PRO A 433 -1.74 11.60 -2.37
N GLY A 434 -2.14 10.34 -2.53
CA GLY A 434 -1.47 9.19 -1.94
C GLY A 434 -1.74 8.93 -0.45
N ILE A 435 -2.72 9.61 0.17
CA ILE A 435 -3.09 9.45 1.58
C ILE A 435 -4.53 8.90 1.67
N PRO A 436 -4.69 7.57 1.79
CA PRO A 436 -5.99 6.93 1.78
C PRO A 436 -6.74 7.08 3.12
N VAL A 437 -8.06 6.95 3.04
CA VAL A 437 -8.95 6.92 4.21
C VAL A 437 -9.81 5.67 4.17
N TRP A 438 -9.88 4.96 5.29
CA TRP A 438 -10.81 3.86 5.52
C TRP A 438 -12.05 4.35 6.25
N ILE A 439 -13.20 3.82 5.88
CA ILE A 439 -14.40 3.78 6.72
C ILE A 439 -14.44 2.39 7.34
N THR A 440 -14.37 2.35 8.66
CA THR A 440 -14.32 1.09 9.42
C THR A 440 -15.65 0.35 9.40
N GLY A 441 -15.61 -0.99 9.39
CA GLY A 441 -16.79 -1.84 9.42
C GLY A 441 -17.48 -1.90 10.78
N GLU A 442 -18.66 -2.53 10.82
CA GLU A 442 -19.51 -2.70 12.01
C GLU A 442 -18.84 -3.51 13.12
N GLU A 443 -17.90 -4.38 12.77
CA GLU A 443 -17.14 -5.20 13.71
C GLU A 443 -16.02 -4.44 14.42
N SER A 444 -15.63 -3.27 13.89
CA SER A 444 -14.54 -2.48 14.43
C SER A 444 -14.92 -1.83 15.77
N LYS A 445 -13.91 -1.38 16.51
CA LYS A 445 -14.07 -0.65 17.76
C LYS A 445 -14.94 0.61 17.61
N TYR A 446 -14.79 1.33 16.49
CA TYR A 446 -15.55 2.53 16.19
C TYR A 446 -16.17 2.39 14.79
N PRO A 447 -17.35 1.75 14.66
CA PRO A 447 -18.02 1.55 13.38
C PRO A 447 -18.24 2.84 12.60
N GLY A 448 -18.05 2.79 11.28
CA GLY A 448 -18.27 3.91 10.38
C GLY A 448 -17.31 5.10 10.57
N MET A 449 -16.24 4.94 11.36
CA MET A 449 -15.29 6.01 11.62
C MET A 449 -14.32 6.18 10.44
N SER A 450 -14.03 7.44 10.12
CA SER A 450 -12.94 7.78 9.19
C SER A 450 -11.58 7.58 9.85
N TYR A 451 -10.82 6.66 9.29
CA TYR A 451 -9.46 6.35 9.68
C TYR A 451 -8.48 6.73 8.55
N VAL A 452 -7.69 7.78 8.78
CA VAL A 452 -6.70 8.27 7.82
C VAL A 452 -5.39 7.52 8.00
N ILE A 453 -4.99 6.80 6.96
CA ILE A 453 -3.73 6.05 6.90
C ILE A 453 -2.71 6.92 6.21
N PHE A 454 -1.80 7.50 6.99
CA PHE A 454 -0.81 8.43 6.47
C PHE A 454 0.52 7.70 6.20
N PRO A 455 0.93 7.51 4.94
CA PRO A 455 2.11 6.71 4.63
C PRO A 455 3.41 7.33 5.14
N GLY A 456 4.43 6.51 5.37
CA GLY A 456 5.72 6.96 5.89
C GLY A 456 6.47 7.92 4.97
N ASN A 457 6.44 7.66 3.66
CA ASN A 457 7.29 8.32 2.64
C ASN A 457 6.50 9.19 1.63
N VAL A 458 5.17 9.27 1.74
CA VAL A 458 4.30 10.03 0.82
C VAL A 458 3.86 11.37 1.44
N GLY A 459 3.46 12.31 0.59
CA GLY A 459 2.99 13.65 0.96
C GLY A 459 4.07 14.73 1.02
N SER A 460 3.66 15.99 1.03
CA SER A 460 4.50 17.15 1.31
C SER A 460 4.79 17.29 2.82
N VAL A 461 5.72 18.17 3.20
CA VAL A 461 6.00 18.45 4.62
C VAL A 461 4.78 19.06 5.35
N ASP A 462 3.87 19.71 4.63
CA ASP A 462 2.69 20.38 5.18
C ASP A 462 1.42 19.51 5.17
N ASP A 463 1.45 18.33 4.53
CA ASP A 463 0.24 17.53 4.31
C ASP A 463 -0.38 17.02 5.62
N LEU A 464 0.43 16.63 6.62
CA LEU A 464 -0.09 16.20 7.92
C LEU A 464 -0.82 17.33 8.63
N LYS A 465 -0.21 18.52 8.68
CA LYS A 465 -0.82 19.74 9.20
C LYS A 465 -2.15 20.02 8.50
N THR A 466 -2.14 20.02 7.16
CA THR A 466 -3.34 20.40 6.40
C THR A 466 -4.47 19.38 6.54
N VAL A 467 -4.15 18.08 6.61
CA VAL A 467 -5.14 17.03 6.88
C VAL A 467 -5.81 17.26 8.23
N VAL A 468 -5.02 17.56 9.26
CA VAL A 468 -5.58 17.77 10.61
C VAL A 468 -6.37 19.07 10.69
N GLU A 469 -5.94 20.15 10.03
CA GLU A 469 -6.72 21.39 9.92
C GLU A 469 -8.07 21.15 9.22
N LEU A 470 -8.07 20.40 8.10
CA LEU A 470 -9.30 20.06 7.37
C LEU A 470 -10.28 19.26 8.23
N LEU A 471 -9.78 18.33 9.04
CA LEU A 471 -10.63 17.50 9.90
C LEU A 471 -11.06 18.22 11.19
N SER A 472 -10.26 19.19 11.65
CA SER A 472 -10.51 19.94 12.88
C SER A 472 -11.31 21.23 12.66
N SER A 473 -11.47 21.69 11.42
CA SER A 473 -12.30 22.87 11.14
C SER A 473 -13.74 22.59 11.58
N LYS A 474 -14.36 23.57 12.25
CA LYS A 474 -15.81 23.61 12.44
C LYS A 474 -16.34 24.49 11.31
N ASP A 475 -17.32 24.00 10.56
CA ASP A 475 -17.96 24.77 9.47
C ASP A 475 -18.54 26.09 9.99
#